data_AF-A0A7S3N0L1-F1
#
_entry.id   AF-A0A7S3N0L1-F1
#
_cell.length_a   1.000
_cell.length_b   1.000
_cell.length_c   1.000
_cell.angle_alpha   90.00
_cell.angle_beta   90.00
_cell.angle_gamma   90.00
#
_symmetry.space_group_name_H-M   'P 1'
#
loop_
_entity.id
_entity.type
_entity.pdbx_description
1 polymer ?
#
loop_
_entity_poly.entity_id
_entity_poly.type
_entity_poly.pdbx_seq_one_letter_code
_entity_poly.pdbx_strand_id
1 'polypeptide(L)'
;ERRKAIEDILKRNIEAFEDKVVKEKNQHFKGCKCRASQCQKNYCECYERGVPCNPQKCKCVNCKNHTCHKDHVNNPANRAVAQEMDSPPALPLTASGDQGAQEV
;
A
#
# COMPACT_ATOMS: atom_id res chain seq x y z
N GLU A 1 -2.56 -22.44 9.35
CA GLU A 1 -2.56 -21.09 9.95
C GLU A 1 -2.56 -19.95 8.91
N ARG A 2 -1.41 -19.40 8.44
CA ARG A 2 -1.37 -18.17 7.60
C ARG A 2 -2.13 -18.25 6.27
N ARG A 3 -1.95 -19.32 5.48
CA ARG A 3 -2.60 -19.45 4.16
C ARG A 3 -4.13 -19.51 4.25
N LYS A 4 -4.64 -20.20 5.27
CA LYS A 4 -6.09 -20.28 5.55
C LYS A 4 -6.67 -18.91 5.90
N ALA A 5 -5.97 -18.13 6.73
CA ALA A 5 -6.39 -16.76 7.05
C ALA A 5 -6.40 -15.84 5.82
N ILE A 6 -5.45 -16.00 4.90
CA ILE A 6 -5.42 -15.27 3.62
C ILE A 6 -6.65 -15.63 2.78
N GLU A 7 -6.97 -16.91 2.65
CA GLU A 7 -8.15 -17.39 1.91
C GLU A 7 -9.47 -16.84 2.49
N ASP A 8 -9.63 -16.87 3.81
CA ASP A 8 -10.80 -16.30 4.49
C ASP A 8 -10.95 -14.78 4.31
N ILE A 9 -9.83 -14.07 4.13
CA ILE A 9 -9.82 -12.64 3.80
C ILE A 9 -10.25 -12.44 2.34
N LEU A 10 -9.66 -13.20 1.40
CA LEU A 10 -9.99 -13.12 -0.03
C LEU A 10 -11.46 -13.46 -0.30
N LYS A 11 -12.03 -14.42 0.43
CA LYS A 11 -13.46 -14.79 0.31
C LYS A 11 -14.41 -13.64 0.66
N ARG A 12 -14.00 -12.74 1.56
CA ARG A 12 -14.80 -11.56 1.97
C ARG A 12 -14.60 -10.37 1.04
N ASN A 13 -13.39 -10.20 0.53
CA ASN A 13 -13.05 -9.17 -0.44
C ASN A 13 -11.87 -9.64 -1.28
N ILE A 14 -12.09 -9.83 -2.58
CA ILE A 14 -11.05 -10.27 -3.51
C ILE A 14 -9.91 -9.24 -3.64
N GLU A 15 -10.22 -7.95 -3.46
CA GLU A 15 -9.25 -6.85 -3.55
C GLU A 15 -8.60 -6.53 -2.19
N ALA A 16 -8.65 -7.44 -1.21
CA ALA A 16 -8.18 -7.16 0.15
C ALA A 16 -6.68 -6.87 0.26
N PHE A 17 -5.88 -7.39 -0.68
CA PHE A 17 -4.43 -7.24 -0.72
C PHE A 17 -3.96 -6.25 -1.78
N GLU A 18 -4.88 -5.70 -2.57
CA GLU A 18 -4.58 -4.63 -3.51
C GLU A 18 -4.40 -3.29 -2.77
N ASP A 19 -3.51 -2.46 -3.27
CA ASP A 19 -3.24 -1.15 -2.68
C ASP A 19 -4.48 -0.24 -2.79
N LYS A 20 -4.97 0.23 -1.64
CA LYS A 20 -6.21 1.02 -1.55
C LYS A 20 -6.11 2.42 -2.18
N VAL A 21 -4.89 2.89 -2.39
CA VAL A 21 -4.58 4.20 -2.99
C VAL A 21 -3.68 3.98 -4.19
N VAL A 22 -4.22 4.26 -5.37
CA VAL A 22 -3.47 4.13 -6.62
C VAL A 22 -2.65 5.40 -6.81
N LYS A 23 -1.32 5.30 -6.71
CA LYS A 23 -0.40 6.44 -6.84
C LYS A 23 -0.60 7.19 -8.17
N GLU A 24 -0.75 6.47 -9.28
CA GLU A 24 -0.93 7.08 -10.60
C GLU A 24 -2.24 7.88 -10.72
N LYS A 25 -3.32 7.41 -10.09
CA LYS A 25 -4.63 8.08 -10.14
C LYS A 25 -4.80 9.12 -9.05
N ASN A 26 -3.83 9.23 -8.13
CA ASN A 26 -3.86 10.10 -6.95
C ASN A 26 -5.20 10.02 -6.18
N GLN A 27 -5.76 8.82 -6.09
CA GLN A 27 -7.13 8.59 -5.63
C GLN A 27 -7.21 7.36 -4.74
N HIS A 28 -7.99 7.50 -3.66
CA HIS A 28 -8.37 6.39 -2.81
C HIS A 28 -9.61 5.68 -3.39
N PHE A 29 -9.46 4.40 -3.75
CA PHE A 29 -10.48 3.65 -4.48
C PHE A 29 -11.78 3.46 -3.67
N LYS A 30 -11.65 3.14 -2.38
CA LYS A 30 -12.78 2.92 -1.46
C LYS A 30 -13.27 4.20 -0.78
N GLY A 31 -12.39 5.17 -0.59
CA GLY A 31 -12.67 6.41 0.14
C GLY A 31 -12.67 6.27 1.66
N CYS A 32 -12.39 7.38 2.35
CA CYS A 32 -12.33 7.42 3.81
C CYS A 32 -13.71 7.66 4.47
N LYS A 33 -13.79 7.41 5.78
CA LYS A 33 -15.01 7.60 6.60
C LYS A 33 -14.74 8.42 7.87
N CYS A 34 -13.89 9.43 7.77
CA CYS A 34 -13.43 10.22 8.90
C CYS A 34 -14.55 11.08 9.50
N ARG A 35 -14.61 11.18 10.83
CA ARG A 35 -15.56 12.06 11.54
C ARG A 35 -14.86 13.15 12.34
N ALA A 36 -13.90 12.78 13.19
CA ALA A 36 -13.20 13.72 14.08
C ALA A 36 -11.97 14.37 13.46
N SER A 37 -11.26 13.68 12.55
CA SER A 37 -9.99 14.18 12.02
C SER A 37 -10.13 15.29 10.98
N GLN A 38 -11.34 15.51 10.44
CA GLN A 38 -11.60 16.45 9.33
C GLN A 38 -10.67 16.22 8.12
N CYS A 39 -10.11 15.01 8.01
CA CYS A 39 -9.09 14.63 7.04
C CYS A 39 -7.80 15.46 7.09
N GLN A 40 -7.45 16.04 8.24
CA GLN A 40 -6.23 16.87 8.42
C GLN A 40 -5.13 16.20 9.25
N LYS A 41 -5.26 14.90 9.53
CA LYS A 41 -4.36 14.12 10.40
C LYS A 41 -4.21 12.71 9.84
N ASN A 42 -3.15 12.01 10.25
CA ASN A 42 -2.81 10.65 9.81
C ASN A 42 -3.84 9.56 10.19
N TYR A 43 -4.92 9.92 10.88
CA TYR A 43 -6.09 9.06 11.03
C TYR A 43 -6.88 8.86 9.73
N CYS A 44 -6.68 9.72 8.73
CA CYS A 44 -7.33 9.63 7.42
C CYS A 44 -6.40 8.97 6.41
N GLU A 45 -6.83 7.84 5.83
CA GLU A 45 -6.06 7.12 4.79
C GLU A 45 -5.76 8.01 3.57
N CYS A 46 -6.65 8.95 3.22
CA CYS A 46 -6.37 9.91 2.13
C CYS A 46 -5.23 10.86 2.49
N TYR A 47 -5.27 11.42 3.70
CA TYR A 47 -4.29 12.38 4.18
C TYR A 47 -2.91 11.75 4.39
N GLU A 48 -2.87 10.57 5.01
CA GLU A 48 -1.64 9.80 5.24
C GLU A 48 -0.91 9.49 3.93
N ARG A 49 -1.67 9.16 2.88
CA ARG A 49 -1.13 8.83 1.55
C ARG A 49 -0.91 10.06 0.66
N GLY A 50 -1.17 11.27 1.16
CA GLY A 50 -0.96 12.52 0.43
C GLY A 50 -1.93 12.75 -0.74
N VAL A 51 -3.08 12.07 -0.76
CA VAL A 51 -4.09 12.21 -1.82
C VAL A 51 -5.29 13.03 -1.34
N PRO A 52 -5.91 13.86 -2.20
CA PRO A 52 -7.12 14.58 -1.83
C PRO A 52 -8.29 13.61 -1.61
N CYS A 53 -9.20 13.96 -0.71
CA CYS A 53 -10.45 13.24 -0.55
C CYS A 53 -11.34 13.44 -1.79
N ASN A 54 -11.70 12.35 -2.46
CA ASN A 54 -12.70 12.37 -3.53
C ASN A 54 -14.12 12.46 -2.92
N PRO A 55 -14.91 13.51 -3.19
CA PRO A 55 -16.27 13.66 -2.66
C PRO A 55 -17.25 12.54 -3.05
N GLN A 56 -17.02 11.89 -4.20
CA GLN A 56 -17.88 10.81 -4.68
C GLN A 56 -17.64 9.48 -3.96
N LYS A 57 -16.44 9.28 -3.40
CA LYS A 57 -16.03 8.03 -2.73
C LYS A 57 -15.90 8.17 -1.22
N CYS A 58 -15.43 9.33 -0.74
CA CYS A 58 -15.22 9.59 0.67
C CYS A 58 -16.54 9.98 1.35
N LYS A 59 -16.83 9.36 2.50
CA LYS A 59 -18.00 9.65 3.34
C LYS A 59 -17.59 10.35 4.64
N CYS A 60 -16.55 11.16 4.58
CA CYS A 60 -16.04 11.92 5.70
C CYS A 60 -16.96 13.11 6.03
N VAL A 61 -17.00 13.49 7.30
CA VAL A 61 -17.78 14.64 7.80
C VAL A 61 -16.84 15.82 8.02
N ASN A 62 -17.27 17.03 7.61
CA ASN A 62 -16.47 18.27 7.70
C ASN A 62 -15.06 18.10 7.12
N CYS A 63 -14.99 17.54 5.90
CA CYS A 63 -13.72 17.32 5.22
C CYS A 63 -12.99 18.66 4.98
N LYS A 64 -11.68 18.67 5.21
CA LYS A 64 -10.80 19.79 4.87
C LYS A 64 -9.64 19.37 3.96
N ASN A 65 -9.66 18.14 3.45
CA ASN A 65 -8.66 17.60 2.52
C ASN A 65 -9.20 17.55 1.10
N HIS A 66 -9.55 18.71 0.54
CA HIS A 66 -10.13 18.80 -0.81
C HIS A 66 -9.08 19.02 -1.91
N THR A 67 -7.88 19.42 -1.55
CA THR A 67 -6.78 19.75 -2.46
C THR A 67 -5.58 18.86 -2.18
N CYS A 68 -4.74 18.63 -3.19
CA CYS A 68 -3.48 17.94 -2.99
C CYS A 68 -2.50 18.87 -2.25
N HIS A 69 -2.35 18.68 -0.94
CA HIS A 69 -1.38 19.41 -0.14
C HIS A 69 0.02 18.79 -0.38
N LYS A 70 0.85 19.47 -1.17
CA LYS A 70 2.25 19.07 -1.43
C LYS A 70 3.12 19.14 -0.16
N ASP A 71 2.64 19.84 0.86
CA ASP A 71 3.35 20.08 2.13
C ASP A 71 3.49 18.81 3.01
N HIS A 72 2.81 17.71 2.68
CA HIS A 72 2.86 16.46 3.46
C HIS A 72 3.94 15.45 3.06
N VAL A 73 4.65 15.67 1.94
CA VAL A 73 5.80 14.83 1.55
C VAL A 73 6.99 15.01 2.51
N ASN A 74 7.06 16.16 3.20
CA ASN A 74 8.17 16.50 4.10
C ASN A 74 7.86 16.32 5.60
N ASN A 75 6.67 15.80 5.97
CA ASN A 75 6.34 15.60 7.38
C ASN A 75 7.08 14.37 7.93
N PRO A 76 7.92 14.49 8.98
CA PRO A 76 8.65 13.37 9.56
C PRO A 76 7.75 12.23 10.05
N ALA A 77 6.47 12.49 10.35
CA ALA A 77 5.49 11.46 10.72
C ALA A 77 5.09 10.52 9.55
N ASN A 78 5.40 10.91 8.31
CA ASN A 78 4.97 10.23 7.08
C ASN A 78 6.15 9.55 6.36
N ARG A 79 7.38 9.76 6.84
CA ARG A 79 8.64 9.38 6.20
C ARG A 79 9.01 7.89 6.40
N ALA A 80 8.10 7.08 6.92
CA ALA A 80 8.35 5.66 7.19
C ALA A 80 8.25 4.73 5.96
N VAL A 81 7.96 5.24 4.75
CA VAL A 81 7.78 4.40 3.54
C VAL A 81 8.59 4.90 2.32
N ALA A 82 9.73 5.56 2.56
CA ALA A 82 10.64 5.92 1.48
C ALA A 82 12.10 5.92 1.96
N GLN A 83 12.59 4.76 2.38
CA GLN A 83 14.02 4.43 2.43
C GLN A 83 14.15 2.90 2.62
N GLU A 84 14.71 2.23 1.61
CA GLU A 84 15.22 0.84 1.57
C GLU A 84 14.24 -0.37 1.60
N MET A 85 13.70 -0.76 0.42
CA MET A 85 13.43 -2.19 0.09
C MET A 85 13.34 -2.42 -1.43
N ASP A 86 14.28 -1.86 -2.19
CA ASP A 86 14.63 -2.41 -3.51
C ASP A 86 15.72 -3.47 -3.29
N SER A 87 15.31 -4.71 -3.00
CA SER A 87 16.10 -5.91 -3.29
C SER A 87 15.31 -7.16 -2.92
N PRO A 88 14.84 -7.95 -3.91
CA PRO A 88 14.47 -9.34 -3.65
C PRO A 88 15.70 -10.10 -3.12
N PRO A 89 15.56 -11.04 -2.17
CA PRO A 89 16.68 -11.92 -1.84
C PRO A 89 17.05 -12.70 -3.10
N ALA A 90 18.24 -12.41 -3.62
CA ALA A 90 18.86 -13.20 -4.67
C ALA A 90 18.92 -14.65 -4.17
N LEU A 91 18.20 -15.54 -4.85
CA LEU A 91 18.48 -16.96 -4.76
C LEU A 91 19.89 -17.16 -5.33
N PRO A 92 20.80 -17.87 -4.64
CA PRO A 92 22.10 -18.16 -5.20
C PRO A 92 21.91 -19.11 -6.40
N LEU A 93 22.16 -18.58 -7.60
CA LEU A 93 22.53 -19.37 -8.76
C LEU A 93 23.95 -19.88 -8.52
N THR A 94 24.10 -21.17 -8.24
CA THR A 94 25.32 -21.88 -8.59
C THR A 94 24.95 -23.03 -9.50
N ALA A 95 25.09 -22.77 -10.80
CA ALA A 95 25.21 -23.79 -11.81
C ALA A 95 26.59 -24.43 -11.70
N SER A 96 26.62 -25.76 -11.63
CA SER A 96 27.72 -26.58 -12.16
C SER A 96 27.09 -27.89 -12.62
N GLY A 97 26.88 -28.00 -13.94
CA GLY A 97 26.88 -29.31 -14.58
C GLY A 97 28.32 -29.74 -14.80
N ASP A 98 28.63 -30.98 -14.50
CA ASP A 98 29.78 -31.68 -15.08
C ASP A 98 29.45 -33.17 -15.22
N GLN A 99 29.29 -33.54 -16.50
CA GLN A 99 29.66 -34.76 -17.22
C GLN A 99 29.61 -36.14 -16.54
N GLY A 100 29.09 -37.09 -17.31
CA GLY A 100 29.11 -38.51 -16.97
C GLY A 100 30.53 -39.11 -16.98
N ALA A 101 30.67 -40.17 -16.19
CA ALA A 101 31.69 -41.18 -16.36
C ALA A 101 31.03 -42.55 -16.21
N GLN A 102 31.27 -43.38 -17.20
CA GLN A 102 31.02 -44.82 -17.22
C GLN A 102 32.08 -45.53 -16.35
N GLU A 103 31.94 -46.86 -16.22
CA GLU A 103 32.85 -47.86 -15.61
C GLU A 103 32.42 -48.25 -14.17
N VAL A 104 32.11 -49.49 -13.80
CA VAL A 104 32.19 -50.85 -14.38
C VAL A 104 31.08 -51.72 -13.79
#